data_AF-A0A7S0L7H9-F1
#
_entry.id   AF-A0A7S0L7H9-F1
#
_cell.length_a   1.000
_cell.length_b   1.000
_cell.length_c   1.000
_cell.angle_alpha   90.00
_cell.angle_beta   90.00
_cell.angle_gamma   90.00
#
_symmetry.space_group_name_H-M   'P 1'
#
loop_
_entity.id
_entity.type
_entity.pdbx_description
1 polymer ?
#
loop_
_entity_poly.entity_id
_entity_poly.type
_entity_poly.pdbx_seq_one_letter_code
_entity_poly.pdbx_strand_id
1 'polypeptide(L)'
;RIAVLTPAYPPFLNLPPFHGAALEAVHLAQCTSGTELRFEIEFRRLAAALAKPDTRLLLLCNPHNPSGRCWSRADLRRIALLCDEHDVLLCSDEVWGELPLHPASAPFTSA
;
A
#
# COMPACT_ATOMS: atom_id res chain seq x y z
N ARG A 1 -0.48 14.31 -6.93
CA ARG A 1 -0.11 13.69 -5.63
C ARG A 1 -0.05 12.19 -5.79
N ILE A 2 0.91 11.56 -5.12
CA ILE A 2 1.15 10.11 -5.14
C ILE A 2 0.97 9.60 -3.71
N ALA A 3 0.01 8.69 -3.52
CA ALA A 3 -0.27 8.04 -2.25
C ALA A 3 0.65 6.85 -2.02
N VAL A 4 1.13 6.71 -0.78
CA VAL A 4 2.04 5.64 -0.36
C VAL A 4 1.60 5.14 1.02
N LEU A 5 1.42 3.83 1.16
CA LEU A 5 1.19 3.19 2.46
C LEU A 5 2.48 3.23 3.27
N THR A 6 2.47 3.82 4.47
CA THR A 6 3.68 4.00 5.30
C THR A 6 3.61 3.22 6.61
N PRO A 7 4.73 2.71 7.15
CA PRO A 7 6.11 2.87 6.67
C PRO A 7 6.36 2.17 5.33
N ALA A 8 7.21 2.72 4.47
CA ALA A 8 7.43 2.23 3.10
C ALA A 8 8.93 2.12 2.78
N TYR A 9 9.26 1.32 1.77
CA TYR A 9 10.57 1.32 1.13
C TYR A 9 10.98 2.77 0.74
N PRO A 10 12.14 3.31 1.18
CA PRO A 10 12.44 4.73 1.08
C PRO A 10 12.33 5.35 -0.33
N PRO A 11 12.67 4.65 -1.43
CA PRO A 11 12.43 5.15 -2.78
C PRO A 11 10.97 5.54 -3.06
N PHE A 12 9.96 4.88 -2.48
CA PHE A 12 8.55 5.30 -2.65
C PHE A 12 8.26 6.67 -2.01
N LEU A 13 9.01 7.03 -0.96
CA LEU A 13 8.86 8.33 -0.29
C LEU A 13 9.57 9.45 -1.06
N ASN A 14 10.66 9.11 -1.75
CA ASN A 14 11.49 10.07 -2.47
C ASN A 14 11.06 10.27 -3.93
N LEU A 15 10.40 9.27 -4.54
CA LEU A 15 9.98 9.32 -5.94
C LEU A 15 8.99 10.46 -6.23
N PRO A 16 7.94 10.71 -5.41
CA PRO A 16 7.01 11.81 -5.68
C PRO A 16 7.69 13.18 -5.77
N PRO A 17 8.45 13.65 -4.76
CA PRO A 17 9.10 14.97 -4.86
C PRO A 17 10.15 15.02 -5.97
N PHE A 18 10.84 13.91 -6.27
CA PHE A 18 11.81 13.84 -7.37
C PHE A 18 11.18 14.10 -8.75
N HIS A 19 9.88 13.78 -8.91
CA HIS A 19 9.11 14.05 -10.12
C HIS A 19 8.18 15.27 -10.00
N GLY A 20 8.38 16.14 -9.00
CA GLY A 20 7.57 17.35 -8.81
C GLY A 20 6.13 17.08 -8.34
N ALA A 21 5.84 15.87 -7.84
CA ALA A 21 4.56 15.51 -7.26
C ALA A 21 4.57 15.58 -5.73
N ALA A 22 3.44 15.97 -5.13
CA ALA A 22 3.27 15.87 -3.68
C ALA A 22 3.17 14.41 -3.21
N LEU A 23 3.88 14.06 -2.14
CA LEU A 23 3.72 12.80 -1.42
C LEU A 23 2.47 12.86 -0.51
N GLU A 24 1.69 11.78 -0.52
CA GLU A 24 0.60 11.53 0.43
C GLU A 24 0.91 10.26 1.22
N ALA A 25 1.37 10.44 2.46
CA ALA A 25 1.65 9.32 3.34
C ALA A 25 0.34 8.83 4.00
N VAL A 26 -0.07 7.61 3.66
CA VAL A 26 -1.20 6.93 4.29
C VAL A 26 -0.61 6.01 5.37
N HIS A 27 -0.69 6.44 6.62
CA HIS A 27 -0.12 5.67 7.74
C HIS A 27 -0.94 4.41 8.01
N LEU A 28 -0.26 3.25 7.97
CA LEU A 28 -0.82 1.97 8.38
C LEU A 28 -1.04 1.96 9.89
N ALA A 29 -2.13 1.33 10.32
CA ALA A 29 -2.39 1.10 11.74
C ALA A 29 -1.46 0.01 12.27
N GLN A 30 -0.87 0.25 13.43
CA GLN A 30 -0.11 -0.76 14.15
C GLN A 30 -1.04 -1.59 15.03
N CYS A 31 -0.89 -2.91 14.99
CA CYS A 31 -1.64 -3.84 15.81
C CYS A 31 -0.67 -4.87 16.39
N THR A 32 -0.94 -5.35 17.60
CA THR A 32 -0.13 -6.39 18.24
C THR A 32 -0.90 -7.70 18.25
N SER A 33 -0.28 -8.78 17.79
CA SER A 33 -0.80 -10.15 17.89
C SER A 33 0.16 -10.98 18.74
N GLY A 34 -0.15 -11.13 20.02
CA GLY A 34 0.78 -11.73 20.99
C GLY A 34 2.01 -10.83 21.17
N THR A 35 3.19 -11.30 20.74
CA THR A 35 4.45 -10.54 20.76
C THR A 35 4.82 -9.94 19.41
N GLU A 36 4.03 -10.18 18.36
CA GLU A 36 4.32 -9.70 17.00
C GLU A 36 3.65 -8.35 16.72
N LEU A 37 4.42 -7.40 16.20
CA LEU A 37 3.90 -6.18 15.60
C LEU A 37 3.40 -6.47 14.18
N ARG A 38 2.18 -6.02 13.88
CA ARG A 38 1.54 -6.13 12.57
C ARG A 38 1.08 -4.76 12.11
N PHE A 39 0.99 -4.61 10.79
CA PHE A 39 0.49 -3.41 10.14
C PHE A 39 -0.77 -3.74 9.35
N GLU A 40 -1.80 -2.91 9.49
CA GLU A 40 -3.09 -3.07 8.84
C GLU A 40 -3.49 -1.77 8.12
N ILE A 41 -4.25 -1.89 7.03
CA ILE A 41 -4.71 -0.73 6.26
C ILE A 41 -5.90 -0.10 6.99
N GLU A 42 -5.74 1.16 7.41
CA GLU A 42 -6.89 1.95 7.85
C GLU A 42 -7.63 2.51 6.63
N PHE A 43 -8.60 1.75 6.11
CA PHE A 43 -9.29 2.08 4.86
C PHE A 43 -9.99 3.45 4.85
N ARG A 44 -10.36 3.99 6.00
CA ARG A 44 -10.88 5.37 6.09
C ARG A 44 -9.81 6.40 5.70
N ARG A 45 -8.57 6.21 6.15
CA ARG A 45 -7.43 7.08 5.78
C ARG A 45 -7.08 6.92 4.30
N LEU A 46 -7.07 5.68 3.81
CA LEU A 46 -6.82 5.42 2.39
C LEU A 46 -7.87 6.09 1.51
N ALA A 47 -9.16 5.90 1.79
CA ALA A 47 -10.24 6.55 1.06
C ALA A 47 -10.12 8.09 1.10
N ALA A 48 -9.85 8.67 2.26
CA ALA A 48 -9.66 10.12 2.38
C ALA A 48 -8.46 10.65 1.59
N ALA A 49 -7.37 9.87 1.49
CA ALA A 49 -6.20 10.23 0.70
C ALA A 49 -6.46 10.12 -0.82
N LEU A 50 -7.17 9.08 -1.25
CA LEU A 50 -7.53 8.85 -2.65
C LEU A 50 -8.58 9.85 -3.15
N ALA A 51 -9.51 10.26 -2.30
CA ALA A 51 -10.54 11.24 -2.62
C ALA A 51 -10.02 12.69 -2.79
N LYS A 52 -8.75 12.96 -2.50
CA LYS A 52 -8.18 14.30 -2.72
C LYS A 52 -8.16 14.60 -4.23
N PRO A 53 -8.62 15.79 -4.67
CA PRO A 53 -8.75 16.12 -6.09
C PRO A 53 -7.45 16.05 -6.90
N ASP A 54 -6.28 16.06 -6.25
CA ASP A 54 -4.95 16.00 -6.86
C ASP A 54 -4.25 14.63 -6.71
N THR A 55 -4.84 13.65 -6.02
CA THR A 55 -4.30 12.28 -5.97
C THR A 55 -4.49 11.60 -7.32
N ARG A 56 -3.42 11.04 -7.88
CA ARG A 56 -3.42 10.43 -9.23
C ARG A 56 -2.85 9.01 -9.27
N LEU A 57 -2.10 8.62 -8.25
CA LEU A 57 -1.42 7.33 -8.20
C LEU A 57 -1.38 6.83 -6.75
N LEU A 58 -1.64 5.54 -6.56
CA LEU A 58 -1.29 4.77 -5.37
C LEU A 58 -0.14 3.83 -5.71
N LEU A 59 0.98 3.95 -4.99
CA LEU A 59 2.07 2.97 -5.00
C LEU A 59 1.77 1.92 -3.93
N LEU A 60 1.38 0.72 -4.38
CA LEU A 60 1.11 -0.44 -3.54
C LEU A 60 2.30 -1.38 -3.59
N CYS A 61 2.79 -1.85 -2.45
CA CYS A 61 3.82 -2.88 -2.36
C CYS A 61 3.20 -4.14 -1.72
N ASN A 62 3.31 -5.28 -2.41
CA ASN A 62 2.75 -6.55 -1.92
C ASN A 62 3.63 -7.75 -2.36
N PRO A 63 4.24 -8.50 -1.43
CA PRO A 63 4.37 -8.24 0.02
C PRO A 63 4.99 -6.88 0.36
N HIS A 64 4.46 -6.23 1.39
CA HIS A 64 4.79 -4.86 1.78
C HIS A 64 6.17 -4.73 2.43
N ASN A 65 7.05 -3.90 1.86
CA ASN A 65 8.33 -3.52 2.46
C ASN A 65 8.17 -2.22 3.29
N PRO A 66 8.51 -2.19 4.60
CA PRO A 66 9.36 -3.15 5.34
C PRO A 66 8.63 -4.15 6.23
N SER A 67 7.29 -4.13 6.29
CA SER A 67 6.56 -4.93 7.29
C SER A 67 6.48 -6.42 6.97
N GLY A 68 6.79 -6.84 5.74
CA GLY A 68 6.57 -8.20 5.24
C GLY A 68 5.10 -8.56 5.06
N ARG A 69 4.17 -7.60 5.17
CA ARG A 69 2.73 -7.86 5.14
C ARG A 69 2.29 -8.29 3.74
N CYS A 70 1.72 -9.48 3.64
CA CYS A 70 0.94 -9.89 2.46
C CYS A 70 -0.50 -9.42 2.67
N TRP A 71 -1.02 -8.57 1.79
CA TRP A 71 -2.41 -8.10 1.85
C TRP A 71 -3.37 -9.22 1.46
N SER A 72 -4.49 -9.34 2.16
CA SER A 72 -5.47 -10.36 1.81
C SER A 72 -6.15 -10.04 0.48
N ARG A 73 -6.74 -11.06 -0.17
CA ARG A 73 -7.56 -10.84 -1.37
C ARG A 73 -8.68 -9.83 -1.14
N ALA A 74 -9.27 -9.80 0.06
CA ALA A 74 -10.31 -8.85 0.42
C ALA A 74 -9.75 -7.42 0.50
N ASP A 75 -8.57 -7.25 1.09
CA ASP A 75 -7.89 -5.95 1.15
C ASP A 75 -7.56 -5.44 -0.25
N LEU A 76 -6.94 -6.28 -1.08
CA LEU A 76 -6.56 -5.93 -2.44
C LEU A 76 -7.76 -5.55 -3.31
N ARG A 77 -8.86 -6.30 -3.21
CA ARG A 77 -10.11 -5.95 -3.89
C ARG A 77 -10.64 -4.60 -3.42
N ARG A 78 -10.58 -4.32 -2.12
CA ARG A 78 -11.04 -3.05 -1.56
C ARG A 78 -10.16 -1.88 -1.98
N ILE A 79 -8.85 -2.07 -2.06
CA ILE A 79 -7.91 -1.07 -2.61
C ILE A 79 -8.26 -0.77 -4.07
N ALA A 80 -8.40 -1.80 -4.91
CA ALA A 80 -8.73 -1.63 -6.32
C ALA A 80 -10.05 -0.88 -6.52
N LEU A 81 -11.09 -1.21 -5.74
CA LEU A 81 -12.38 -0.50 -5.80
C LEU A 81 -12.26 0.98 -5.39
N LEU A 82 -11.49 1.30 -4.36
CA LEU A 82 -11.27 2.69 -3.95
C LEU A 82 -10.46 3.48 -4.99
N CYS A 83 -9.50 2.84 -5.64
CA CYS A 83 -8.75 3.44 -6.75
C CYS A 83 -9.66 3.74 -7.94
N ASP A 84 -10.52 2.80 -8.32
CA ASP A 84 -11.51 2.94 -9.39
C ASP A 84 -12.52 4.06 -9.09
N GLU A 85 -13.09 4.10 -7.88
CA GLU A 85 -14.05 5.12 -7.43
C GLU A 85 -13.50 6.56 -7.54
N HIS A 86 -12.20 6.74 -7.33
CA HIS A 86 -11.56 8.05 -7.28
C HIS A 86 -10.69 8.36 -8.51
N ASP A 87 -10.75 7.55 -9.58
CA ASP A 87 -9.92 7.70 -10.78
C ASP A 87 -8.41 7.81 -10.46
N VAL A 88 -7.95 6.96 -9.53
CA VAL A 88 -6.56 6.88 -9.10
C VAL A 88 -5.92 5.64 -9.70
N LEU A 89 -4.79 5.81 -10.40
CA LEU A 89 -4.02 4.68 -10.91
C LEU A 89 -3.45 3.85 -9.75
N LEU A 90 -3.50 2.53 -9.88
CA LEU A 90 -2.87 1.59 -8.96
C LEU A 90 -1.61 1.02 -9.60
N CYS A 91 -0.45 1.28 -9.00
CA CYS A 91 0.81 0.65 -9.37
C CYS A 91 1.19 -0.39 -8.31
N SER A 92 1.21 -1.67 -8.70
CA SER A 92 1.53 -2.80 -7.84
C SER A 92 3.01 -3.17 -8.00
N ASP A 93 3.79 -2.97 -6.94
CA ASP A 93 5.15 -3.49 -6.81
C ASP A 93 5.09 -4.86 -6.10
N GLU A 94 5.35 -5.89 -6.90
CA GLU A 94 5.25 -7.30 -6.50
C GLU A 94 6.62 -7.98 -6.47
N VAL A 95 7.71 -7.22 -6.30
CA VAL A 95 9.08 -7.76 -6.32
C VAL A 95 9.31 -8.88 -5.29
N TRP A 96 8.54 -8.90 -4.20
CA TRP A 96 8.58 -9.93 -3.16
C TRP A 96 7.55 -11.05 -3.35
N GLY A 97 6.82 -11.09 -4.47
CA GLY A 97 5.67 -11.97 -4.70
C GLY A 97 5.98 -13.47 -4.53
N GLU A 98 7.22 -13.88 -4.79
CA GLU A 98 7.67 -15.27 -4.63
C GLU A 98 8.39 -15.53 -3.29
N LEU A 99 8.57 -14.49 -2.46
CA LEU A 99 9.38 -14.53 -1.24
C LEU A 99 8.62 -13.90 -0.05
N PRO A 100 7.47 -14.46 0.38
CA PRO A 100 6.76 -13.97 1.55
C PRO A 100 7.57 -14.23 2.83
N LEU A 101 7.60 -13.25 3.73
CA LEU A 101 8.30 -13.36 5.02
C LEU A 101 7.73 -14.51 5.88
N HIS A 102 6.42 -14.75 5.80
CA HIS A 102 5.75 -15.83 6.49
C HIS A 102 5.29 -16.89 5.47
N PRO A 103 5.82 -18.13 5.51
CA PRO A 103 5.54 -19.16 4.51
C PRO A 103 4.05 -19.54 4.36
N ALA A 104 3.26 -19.36 5.41
CA ALA A 104 1.81 -19.59 5.38
C ALA A 104 1.03 -18.48 4.64
N SER A 105 1.68 -17.36 4.32
CA SER A 105 1.04 -16.29 3.54
C SER A 105 1.10 -16.65 2.06
N ALA A 106 -0.07 -16.66 1.41
CA ALA A 106 -0.17 -16.73 -0.03
C ALA A 106 -0.33 -15.31 -0.60
N PRO A 107 0.74 -14.65 -1.09
CA PRO A 107 0.58 -13.37 -1.76
C PRO A 107 -0.23 -13.56 -3.05
N PHE A 108 -1.18 -12.66 -3.28
CA PHE A 108 -1.74 -12.50 -4.62
C PHE A 108 -0.76 -11.70 -5.46
N THR A 109 -0.38 -12.25 -6.61
CA THR A 109 0.38 -11.57 -7.65
C THR A 109 -0.48 -11.46 -8.91
N SER A 110 -0.22 -10.43 -9.72
CA SER A 110 -1.02 -10.04 -10.89
C SER A 110 -0.74 -10.83 -12.17
N ALA A 111 0.11 -11.87 -12.10
CA ALA A 111 0.52 -12.71 -13.22
C ALA A 111 -0.62 -13.49 -13.89
#